data_AF-A0A0G3BKS6-F1
#
_entry.id   AF-A0A0G3BKS6-F1
#
_cell.length_a   1.000
_cell.length_b   1.000
_cell.length_c   1.000
_cell.angle_alpha   90.00
_cell.angle_beta   90.00
_cell.angle_gamma   90.00
#
_symmetry.space_group_name_H-M   'P 1'
#
loop_
_entity.id
_entity.type
_entity.pdbx_description
1 polymer ?
#
loop_
_entity_poly.entity_id
_entity_poly.type
_entity_poly.pdbx_seq_one_letter_code
_entity_poly.pdbx_strand_id
1 'polypeptide(L)'
;MDANDEQRHAELTMRYATEQLGLAAMLRLTHGLARPGQEALDMVLPVLVDKGAWMKLHLLEIVGLSPNRTRALLEQTLELLSEPAPWSEEHLRAALQTLAQGVGARGETAVELLLRIVMLRGLSPLPVVPVMAILGRERSVQRLRAVLVSYVEGQLIG
;
A
#
# COMPACT_ATOMS: atom_id res chain seq x y z
N MET A 1 6.79 31.41 -0.66
CA MET A 1 6.84 30.49 0.48
C MET A 1 8.14 29.72 0.29
N ASP A 2 9.12 29.96 1.15
CA ASP A 2 10.46 29.40 0.97
C ASP A 2 10.43 27.90 1.25
N ALA A 3 11.13 27.08 0.45
CA ALA A 3 11.19 25.63 0.62
C ALA A 3 11.65 25.19 2.04
N ASN A 4 12.34 26.08 2.75
CA ASN A 4 12.77 25.91 4.13
C ASN A 4 11.59 25.92 5.13
N ASP A 5 10.53 26.69 4.84
CA ASP A 5 9.33 26.75 5.68
C ASP A 5 8.48 25.47 5.54
N GLU A 6 8.37 24.90 4.33
CA GLU A 6 7.65 23.63 4.13
C GLU A 6 8.34 22.46 4.83
N GLN A 7 9.68 22.39 4.74
CA GLN A 7 10.45 21.33 5.37
C GLN A 7 10.40 21.43 6.90
N ARG A 8 10.46 22.65 7.43
CA ARG A 8 10.32 22.93 8.85
C ARG A 8 8.89 22.67 9.34
N HIS A 9 7.88 22.97 8.53
CA HIS A 9 6.50 22.65 8.85
C HIS A 9 6.27 21.13 8.87
N ALA A 10 6.85 20.39 7.93
CA ALA A 10 6.79 18.93 7.90
C ALA A 10 7.46 18.30 9.13
N GLU A 11 8.64 18.79 9.52
CA GLU A 11 9.34 18.33 10.73
C GLU A 11 8.55 18.63 12.00
N LEU A 12 8.00 19.85 12.14
CA LEU A 12 7.19 20.23 13.31
C LEU A 12 5.89 19.44 13.39
N THR A 13 5.25 19.18 12.24
CA THR A 13 4.03 18.38 12.15
C THR A 13 4.31 16.93 12.52
N MET A 14 5.41 16.36 12.03
CA MET A 14 5.80 15.01 12.42
C MET A 14 6.16 14.94 13.90
N ARG A 15 6.93 15.87 14.42
CA ARG A 15 7.30 15.87 15.84
C ARG A 15 6.06 15.95 16.74
N TYR A 16 5.11 16.82 16.42
CA TYR A 16 3.82 16.89 17.11
C TYR A 16 3.03 15.57 17.03
N ALA A 17 2.97 14.95 15.85
CA ALA A 17 2.29 13.68 15.66
C ALA A 17 2.96 12.55 16.48
N THR A 18 4.27 12.38 16.40
CA THR A 18 4.96 11.29 17.12
C THR A 18 5.03 11.49 18.62
N GLU A 19 5.25 12.71 19.12
CA GLU A 19 5.53 12.97 20.53
C GLU A 19 4.28 13.38 21.34
N GLN A 20 3.44 14.29 20.82
CA GLN A 20 2.29 14.80 21.57
C GLN A 20 1.02 13.97 21.36
N LEU A 21 0.76 13.55 20.12
CA LEU A 21 -0.34 12.62 19.83
C LEU A 21 0.03 11.16 20.14
N GLY A 22 1.31 10.89 20.41
CA GLY A 22 1.79 9.53 20.65
C GLY A 22 1.46 8.63 19.46
N LEU A 23 1.55 9.12 18.22
CA LEU A 23 1.06 8.41 17.03
C LEU A 23 1.64 7.00 16.90
N ALA A 24 2.86 6.73 17.38
CA ALA A 24 3.43 5.38 17.42
C ALA A 24 2.75 4.48 18.48
N ALA A 25 2.36 5.03 19.63
CA ALA A 25 1.61 4.35 20.67
C ALA A 25 0.12 4.19 20.29
N MET A 26 -0.47 5.20 19.66
CA MET A 26 -1.77 5.10 19.01
C MET A 26 -1.73 4.05 17.91
N LEU A 27 -0.78 4.10 16.97
CA LEU A 27 -0.62 3.06 15.96
C LEU A 27 -0.53 1.67 16.61
N ARG A 28 0.27 1.48 17.66
CA ARG A 28 0.32 0.23 18.45
C ARG A 28 -1.02 -0.15 19.09
N LEU A 29 -1.81 0.81 19.60
CA LEU A 29 -3.18 0.60 20.11
C LEU A 29 -4.22 0.40 18.99
N THR A 30 -3.94 0.88 17.77
CA THR A 30 -4.83 0.93 16.61
C THR A 30 -4.43 -0.08 15.52
N HIS A 31 -3.69 -1.14 15.83
CA HIS A 31 -3.54 -2.33 14.97
C HIS A 31 -4.87 -3.13 14.84
N GLY A 32 -6.00 -2.45 14.62
CA GLY A 32 -7.30 -3.03 14.28
C GLY A 32 -8.08 -3.72 15.41
N LEU A 33 -7.56 -3.76 16.65
CA LEU A 33 -8.20 -4.52 17.74
C LEU A 33 -9.14 -3.70 18.63
N ALA A 34 -9.03 -2.37 18.63
CA ALA A 34 -9.90 -1.49 19.42
C ALA A 34 -10.72 -0.55 18.52
N ARG A 35 -12.04 -0.46 18.79
CA ARG A 35 -13.05 0.33 18.04
C ARG A 35 -12.59 1.76 17.68
N PRO A 36 -12.00 2.55 18.61
CA PRO A 36 -11.53 3.91 18.30
C PRO A 36 -10.37 3.95 17.29
N GLY A 37 -9.55 2.91 17.24
CA GLY A 37 -8.43 2.80 16.31
C GLY A 37 -8.85 2.45 14.90
N GLN A 38 -9.87 1.60 14.78
CA GLN A 38 -10.51 1.29 13.50
C GLN A 38 -11.22 2.53 12.94
N GLU A 39 -11.93 3.28 13.78
CA GLU A 39 -12.63 4.52 13.39
C GLU A 39 -11.64 5.63 12.98
N ALA A 40 -10.55 5.81 13.72
CA ALA A 40 -9.49 6.74 13.35
C ALA A 40 -8.86 6.33 12.01
N LEU A 41 -8.52 5.05 11.83
CA LEU A 41 -7.99 4.53 10.57
C LEU A 41 -8.98 4.74 9.41
N ASP A 42 -10.26 4.45 9.61
CA ASP A 42 -11.32 4.65 8.62
C ASP A 42 -11.54 6.14 8.29
N MET A 43 -11.25 7.07 9.22
CA MET A 43 -11.28 8.52 8.96
C MET A 43 -10.08 9.03 8.16
N VAL A 44 -8.86 8.56 8.45
CA VAL A 44 -7.66 9.01 7.72
C VAL A 44 -7.48 8.27 6.39
N LEU A 45 -8.00 7.06 6.26
CA LEU A 45 -7.87 6.26 5.03
C LEU A 45 -8.34 7.01 3.78
N PRO A 46 -9.53 7.66 3.72
CA PRO A 46 -9.97 8.47 2.59
C PRO A 46 -9.03 9.64 2.24
N VAL A 47 -8.35 10.22 3.23
CA VAL A 47 -7.41 11.35 3.05
C VAL A 47 -6.04 10.86 2.58
N LEU A 48 -5.61 9.69 3.05
CA LEU A 48 -4.44 8.98 2.51
C LEU A 48 -4.72 8.40 1.12
N VAL A 49 -5.99 8.32 0.73
CA VAL A 49 -6.51 7.84 -0.55
C VAL A 49 -6.45 8.93 -1.63
N ASP A 50 -5.23 9.37 -1.96
CA ASP A 50 -4.99 10.34 -3.03
C ASP A 50 -4.92 9.71 -4.45
N LYS A 51 -5.31 10.48 -5.48
CA LYS A 51 -5.47 10.12 -6.92
C LYS A 51 -4.16 9.85 -7.68
N GLY A 52 -3.05 9.56 -7.00
CA GLY A 52 -1.70 9.44 -7.60
C GLY A 52 -0.98 8.10 -7.37
N ALA A 53 -1.64 7.09 -6.77
CA ALA A 53 -0.99 5.81 -6.46
C ALA A 53 -0.45 5.10 -7.72
N TRP A 54 -1.18 5.15 -8.83
CA TRP A 54 -0.77 4.55 -10.10
C TRP A 54 0.50 5.23 -10.66
N MET A 55 0.64 6.55 -10.49
CA MET A 55 1.84 7.27 -10.94
C MET A 55 3.08 6.73 -10.23
N LYS A 56 2.99 6.36 -8.94
CA LYS A 56 4.12 5.84 -8.16
C LYS A 56 4.56 4.42 -8.58
N LEU A 57 3.78 3.73 -9.42
CA LEU A 57 4.17 2.41 -9.93
C LEU A 57 5.40 2.46 -10.84
N HIS A 58 5.78 3.63 -11.37
CA HIS A 58 7.07 3.81 -12.07
C HIS A 58 8.26 3.42 -11.19
N LEU A 59 8.14 3.49 -9.85
CA LEU A 59 9.20 3.07 -8.94
C LEU A 59 9.52 1.56 -9.05
N LEU A 60 8.62 0.76 -9.62
CA LEU A 60 8.90 -0.65 -9.92
C LEU A 60 9.92 -0.82 -11.06
N GLU A 61 10.13 0.20 -11.90
CA GLU A 61 11.18 0.19 -12.91
C GLU A 61 12.58 0.17 -12.27
N ILE A 62 12.74 0.79 -11.10
CA ILE A 62 14.00 0.78 -10.32
C ILE A 62 14.39 -0.66 -9.93
N VAL A 63 13.39 -1.52 -9.66
CA VAL A 63 13.63 -2.95 -9.39
C VAL A 63 13.69 -3.80 -10.67
N GLY A 64 13.57 -3.19 -11.85
CA GLY A 64 13.73 -3.83 -13.15
C GLY A 64 12.43 -4.36 -13.78
N LEU A 65 11.26 -3.94 -13.28
CA LEU A 65 9.98 -4.29 -13.88
C LEU A 65 9.63 -3.28 -14.97
N SER A 66 9.53 -3.74 -16.22
CA SER A 66 8.98 -2.92 -17.30
C SER A 66 7.49 -2.66 -17.07
N PRO A 67 6.91 -1.63 -17.71
CA PRO A 67 5.50 -1.29 -17.52
C PRO A 67 4.53 -2.44 -17.79
N ASN A 68 4.83 -3.30 -18.78
CA ASN A 68 4.05 -4.52 -19.08
C ASN A 68 4.17 -5.58 -17.98
N ARG A 69 5.36 -5.75 -17.38
CA ARG A 69 5.53 -6.69 -16.27
C ARG A 69 4.91 -6.16 -14.98
N THR A 70 4.92 -4.85 -14.75
CA THR A 70 4.18 -4.21 -13.66
C THR A 70 2.68 -4.45 -13.80
N ARG A 71 2.12 -4.29 -15.01
CA ARG A 71 0.72 -4.62 -15.29
C ARG A 71 0.41 -6.09 -14.98
N ALA A 72 1.21 -7.01 -15.52
CA ALA A 72 1.01 -8.44 -15.29
C ALA A 72 1.10 -8.80 -13.80
N LEU A 73 1.98 -8.16 -13.04
CA LEU A 73 2.09 -8.35 -11.60
C LEU A 73 0.85 -7.84 -10.85
N LEU A 74 0.31 -6.68 -11.23
CA LEU A 74 -0.95 -6.17 -10.67
C LEU A 74 -2.12 -7.12 -10.95
N GLU A 75 -2.24 -7.62 -12.18
CA GLU A 75 -3.28 -8.56 -12.60
C GLU A 75 -3.19 -9.87 -11.82
N GLN A 76 -1.99 -10.46 -11.72
CA GLN A 76 -1.75 -11.68 -10.93
C GLN A 76 -2.03 -11.48 -9.44
N THR A 77 -1.64 -10.33 -8.88
CA THR A 77 -1.93 -9.99 -7.48
C THR A 77 -3.44 -9.90 -7.26
N LEU A 78 -4.16 -9.27 -8.19
CA LEU A 78 -5.61 -9.13 -8.13
C LEU A 78 -6.32 -10.47 -8.23
N GLU A 79 -5.91 -11.34 -9.16
CA GLU A 79 -6.45 -12.69 -9.33
C GLU A 79 -6.29 -13.49 -8.03
N LEU A 80 -5.05 -13.58 -7.54
CA LEU A 80 -4.69 -14.31 -6.32
C LEU A 80 -5.51 -13.86 -5.09
N LEU A 81 -5.69 -12.54 -4.91
CA LEU A 81 -6.41 -12.01 -3.76
C LEU A 81 -7.94 -12.01 -3.92
N SER A 82 -8.43 -12.19 -5.15
CA SER A 82 -9.86 -12.35 -5.44
C SER A 82 -10.36 -13.77 -5.22
N GLU A 83 -9.46 -14.76 -5.21
CA GLU A 83 -9.83 -16.16 -4.95
C GLU A 83 -10.45 -16.34 -3.55
N PRO A 84 -11.45 -17.24 -3.41
CA PRO A 84 -12.08 -17.55 -2.14
C PRO A 84 -11.15 -18.39 -1.23
N ALA A 85 -10.12 -17.76 -0.68
CA ALA A 85 -9.21 -18.33 0.31
C ALA A 85 -9.49 -17.80 1.73
N PRO A 86 -8.91 -18.36 2.80
CA PRO A 86 -8.89 -17.73 4.11
C PRO A 86 -8.12 -16.38 4.08
N TRP A 87 -8.73 -15.31 4.57
CA TRP A 87 -8.10 -13.98 4.66
C TRP A 87 -7.37 -13.81 6.00
N SER A 88 -6.26 -14.53 6.15
CA SER A 88 -5.39 -14.47 7.34
C SER A 88 -4.00 -13.98 6.97
N GLU A 89 -3.25 -13.41 7.92
CA GLU A 89 -1.87 -12.98 7.66
C GLU A 89 -0.98 -14.11 7.13
N GLU A 90 -1.14 -15.31 7.67
CA GLU A 90 -0.37 -16.49 7.25
C GLU A 90 -0.66 -16.85 5.78
N HIS A 91 -1.93 -16.92 5.40
CA HIS A 91 -2.32 -17.16 4.01
C HIS A 91 -1.87 -16.05 3.08
N LEU A 92 -1.99 -14.79 3.50
CA LEU A 92 -1.53 -13.64 2.72
C LEU A 92 -0.02 -13.71 2.51
N ARG A 93 0.78 -14.02 3.54
CA ARG A 93 2.24 -14.18 3.39
C ARG A 93 2.58 -15.31 2.42
N ALA A 94 1.97 -16.48 2.58
CA ALA A 94 2.22 -17.62 1.70
C ALA A 94 1.87 -17.29 0.24
N ALA A 95 0.69 -16.71 0.01
CA ALA A 95 0.23 -16.31 -1.33
C ALA A 95 1.20 -15.30 -1.98
N LEU A 96 1.60 -14.26 -1.24
CA LEU A 96 2.53 -13.25 -1.74
C LEU A 96 3.94 -13.79 -1.97
N GLN A 97 4.37 -14.77 -1.18
CA GLN A 97 5.64 -15.46 -1.40
C GLN A 97 5.61 -16.29 -2.69
N THR A 98 4.51 -16.99 -2.98
CA THR A 98 4.32 -17.69 -4.26
C THR A 98 4.36 -16.71 -5.43
N LEU A 99 3.69 -15.57 -5.30
CA LEU A 99 3.71 -14.52 -6.32
C LEU A 99 5.13 -13.98 -6.55
N ALA A 100 5.87 -13.72 -5.48
CA ALA A 100 7.25 -13.25 -5.53
C ALA A 100 8.18 -14.24 -6.26
N GLN A 101 8.03 -15.55 -6.01
CA GLN A 101 8.82 -16.57 -6.70
C GLN A 101 8.60 -16.54 -8.21
N GLY A 102 7.38 -16.27 -8.68
CA GLY A 102 7.05 -16.15 -10.10
C GLY A 102 7.68 -14.93 -10.80
N VAL A 103 8.06 -13.89 -10.06
CA VAL A 103 8.69 -12.67 -10.61
C VAL A 103 10.21 -12.83 -10.78
N GLY A 104 10.83 -13.74 -10.03
CA GLY A 104 12.26 -14.05 -10.09
C GLY A 104 13.08 -13.41 -8.96
N ALA A 105 14.38 -13.19 -9.18
CA ALA A 105 15.35 -12.83 -8.13
C ALA A 105 15.03 -11.53 -7.33
N ARG A 106 14.19 -10.64 -7.87
CA ARG A 106 13.74 -9.39 -7.20
C ARG A 106 12.25 -9.40 -6.86
N GLY A 107 11.62 -10.57 -6.92
CA GLY A 107 10.18 -10.71 -6.78
C GLY A 107 9.62 -10.29 -5.44
N GLU A 108 10.32 -10.58 -4.35
CA GLU A 108 9.87 -10.18 -3.00
C GLU A 108 9.82 -8.66 -2.87
N THR A 109 10.90 -7.97 -3.27
CA THR A 109 10.97 -6.51 -3.27
C THR A 109 9.92 -5.89 -4.19
N ALA A 110 9.72 -6.47 -5.38
CA ALA A 110 8.72 -6.02 -6.33
C ALA A 110 7.29 -6.11 -5.78
N VAL A 111 6.92 -7.27 -5.23
CA VAL A 111 5.59 -7.51 -4.65
C VAL A 111 5.37 -6.60 -3.45
N GLU A 112 6.36 -6.47 -2.56
CA GLU A 112 6.27 -5.58 -1.40
C GLU A 112 6.10 -4.11 -1.83
N LEU A 113 6.91 -3.62 -2.77
CA LEU A 113 6.79 -2.26 -3.29
C LEU A 113 5.43 -2.01 -3.95
N LEU A 114 4.97 -2.95 -4.78
CA LEU A 114 3.67 -2.87 -5.43
C LEU A 114 2.56 -2.77 -4.39
N LEU A 115 2.54 -3.65 -3.40
CA LEU A 115 1.49 -3.64 -2.39
C LEU A 115 1.58 -2.42 -1.47
N ARG A 116 2.78 -1.91 -1.17
CA ARG A 116 2.93 -0.63 -0.47
C ARG A 116 2.30 0.51 -1.27
N ILE A 117 2.58 0.56 -2.57
CA ILE A 117 1.98 1.57 -3.45
C ILE A 117 0.46 1.38 -3.55
N VAL A 118 -0.05 0.16 -3.63
CA VAL A 118 -1.50 -0.06 -3.80
C VAL A 118 -2.28 0.10 -2.48
N MET A 119 -1.79 -0.51 -1.41
CA MET A 119 -2.48 -0.55 -0.12
C MET A 119 -2.22 0.71 0.71
N LEU A 120 -0.98 1.20 0.68
CA LEU A 120 -0.52 2.33 1.49
C LEU A 120 -0.31 3.62 0.68
N ARG A 121 -0.43 3.56 -0.66
CA ARG A 121 -0.31 4.72 -1.57
C ARG A 121 1.03 5.45 -1.50
N GLY A 122 2.07 4.73 -1.07
CA GLY A 122 3.44 5.23 -0.99
C GLY A 122 4.37 4.21 -0.35
N LEU A 123 5.63 4.61 -0.16
CA LEU A 123 6.68 3.78 0.45
C LEU A 123 6.63 3.82 1.98
N SER A 124 5.42 3.88 2.55
CA SER A 124 5.22 3.90 4.00
C SER A 124 5.95 2.71 4.65
N PRO A 125 6.60 2.89 5.82
CA PRO A 125 7.32 1.81 6.51
C PRO A 125 6.38 0.76 7.13
N LEU A 126 5.06 0.97 7.11
CA LEU A 126 4.09 0.07 7.72
C LEU A 126 4.12 -1.33 7.08
N PRO A 127 3.92 -2.39 7.87
CA PRO A 127 3.87 -3.75 7.35
C PRO A 127 2.58 -3.94 6.55
N VAL A 128 2.71 -4.24 5.27
CA VAL A 128 1.57 -4.33 4.33
C VAL A 128 0.60 -5.45 4.69
N VAL A 129 1.10 -6.64 5.03
CA VAL A 129 0.25 -7.82 5.26
C VAL A 129 -0.71 -7.63 6.45
N PRO A 130 -0.25 -7.16 7.64
CA PRO A 130 -1.17 -6.80 8.72
C PRO A 130 -2.20 -5.74 8.30
N VAL A 131 -1.79 -4.74 7.51
CA VAL A 131 -2.73 -3.72 7.01
C VAL A 131 -3.79 -4.34 6.10
N MET A 132 -3.41 -5.25 5.20
CA MET A 132 -4.36 -5.96 4.33
C MET A 132 -5.31 -6.85 5.15
N ALA A 133 -4.81 -7.51 6.19
CA ALA A 133 -5.63 -8.32 7.10
C ALA A 133 -6.69 -7.44 7.80
N ILE A 134 -6.31 -6.25 8.28
CA ILE A 134 -7.21 -5.27 8.92
C ILE A 134 -8.21 -4.67 7.92
N LEU A 135 -7.76 -4.31 6.71
CA LEU A 135 -8.62 -3.78 5.66
C LEU A 135 -9.67 -4.78 5.19
N GLY A 136 -9.35 -6.07 5.29
CA GLY A 136 -10.16 -7.16 4.76
C GLY A 136 -10.04 -7.32 3.24
N ARG A 137 -10.54 -8.46 2.76
CA ARG A 137 -10.48 -8.85 1.34
C ARG A 137 -11.09 -7.79 0.43
N GLU A 138 -12.34 -7.44 0.67
CA GLU A 138 -13.14 -6.62 -0.24
C GLU A 138 -12.46 -5.27 -0.53
N ARG A 139 -12.06 -4.54 0.53
CA ARG A 139 -11.37 -3.25 0.39
C ARG A 139 -10.01 -3.39 -0.28
N SER A 140 -9.25 -4.43 0.05
CA SER A 140 -7.93 -4.67 -0.55
C SER A 140 -8.04 -4.96 -2.06
N VAL A 141 -8.98 -5.83 -2.44
CA VAL A 141 -9.27 -6.17 -3.85
C VAL A 141 -9.79 -4.94 -4.60
N GLN A 142 -10.70 -4.16 -4.00
CA GLN A 142 -11.22 -2.93 -4.60
C GLN A 142 -10.10 -1.91 -4.87
N ARG A 143 -9.14 -1.77 -3.95
CA ARG A 143 -7.95 -0.90 -4.16
C ARG A 143 -7.09 -1.37 -5.32
N LEU A 144 -6.81 -2.66 -5.40
CA LEU A 144 -6.06 -3.24 -6.53
C LEU A 144 -6.77 -2.99 -7.86
N ARG A 145 -8.09 -3.22 -7.92
CA ARG A 145 -8.89 -2.93 -9.12
C ARG A 145 -8.81 -1.47 -9.53
N ALA A 146 -8.98 -0.55 -8.59
CA ALA A 146 -8.92 0.88 -8.87
C ALA A 146 -7.56 1.31 -9.41
N VAL A 147 -6.47 0.82 -8.79
CA VAL A 147 -5.11 1.12 -9.26
C VAL A 147 -4.83 0.50 -10.63
N LEU A 148 -5.26 -0.74 -10.87
CA LEU A 148 -5.09 -1.40 -12.17
C LEU A 148 -5.81 -0.64 -13.30
N VAL A 149 -7.05 -0.22 -13.09
CA VAL A 149 -7.81 0.59 -14.06
C VAL A 149 -7.07 1.89 -14.37
N SER A 150 -6.71 2.67 -13.34
CA SER A 150 -6.00 3.94 -13.54
C SER A 150 -4.62 3.76 -14.18
N TYR A 151 -3.91 2.67 -13.88
CA TYR A 151 -2.61 2.38 -14.47
C TYR A 151 -2.73 2.05 -15.97
N VAL A 152 -3.72 1.24 -16.35
CA VAL A 152 -3.98 0.92 -17.77
C VAL A 152 -4.44 2.17 -18.53
N GLU A 153 -5.35 2.96 -17.96
CA GLU A 153 -5.79 4.23 -18.57
C GLU A 153 -4.63 5.23 -18.73
N GLY A 154 -3.78 5.35 -17.72
CA GLY A 154 -2.59 6.22 -17.75
C GLY A 154 -1.57 5.81 -18.81
N GLN A 155 -1.44 4.51 -19.09
CA GLN A 155 -0.57 4.00 -20.17
C GLN A 155 -1.10 4.28 -21.58
N LEU A 156 -2.39 4.51 -21.76
CA LEU A 156 -2.99 4.79 -23.08
C LEU A 156 -2.87 6.26 -23.49
N ILE A 157 -2.60 7.15 -22.52
CA ILE A 157 -2.52 8.62 -22.72
C ILE A 157 -1.05 9.09 -22.79
N GLY A 158 -0.11 8.29 -22.29
CA GLY A 158 1.34 8.57 -22.24
C GLY A 158 2.15 8.06 -23.42
#